data_AF-A0A9W7FG18-F1
#
_entry.id   AF-A0A9W7FG18-F1
#
_cell.length_a   1.000
_cell.length_b   1.000
_cell.length_c   1.000
_cell.angle_alpha   90.00
_cell.angle_beta   90.00
_cell.angle_gamma   90.00
#
_symmetry.space_group_name_H-M   'P 1'
#
loop_
_entity.id
_entity.type
_entity.pdbx_description
1 polymer ?
#
loop_
_entity_poly.entity_id
_entity_poly.type
_entity_poly.pdbx_seq_one_letter_code
_entity_poly.pdbx_strand_id
1 'polypeptide(L)'
;MSYDELQVEIERLREELESANLEKERLHDEREEMVNQYEEEFDKRKQELLDENQVALSDLKASQDNQIQTLSNQLDQMYRAFQGDACGWSEKTDRRTNKTQYVNAETGETSKEKPQILEFAEKVMSLDQKDGDKNALHKATNKAREAEVRNALIP
;
A
#
# COMPACT_ATOMS: atom_id res chain seq x y z
N MET A 1 24.01 84.68 -20.89
CA MET A 1 23.90 84.40 -19.46
C MET A 1 24.92 85.21 -18.72
N SER A 2 24.48 85.96 -17.72
CA SER A 2 25.37 86.61 -16.75
C SER A 2 26.01 85.55 -15.83
N TYR A 3 27.14 85.88 -15.21
CA TYR A 3 27.77 85.05 -14.19
C TYR A 3 26.81 84.74 -13.04
N ASP A 4 26.00 85.71 -12.63
CA ASP A 4 25.02 85.56 -11.54
C ASP A 4 23.90 84.57 -11.91
N GLU A 5 23.43 84.59 -13.16
CA GLU A 5 22.44 83.63 -13.66
C GLU A 5 23.00 82.20 -13.66
N LEU A 6 24.30 82.05 -13.98
CA LEU A 6 24.99 80.77 -13.95
C LEU A 6 25.13 80.23 -12.52
N GLN A 7 25.39 81.10 -11.54
CA GLN A 7 25.48 80.71 -10.13
C GLN A 7 24.13 80.23 -9.58
N VAL A 8 23.04 80.91 -9.91
CA VAL A 8 21.68 80.50 -9.52
C VAL A 8 21.32 79.14 -10.12
N GLU A 9 21.65 78.91 -11.39
CA GLU A 9 21.37 77.63 -12.06
C GLU A 9 22.22 76.49 -11.49
N ILE A 10 23.48 76.74 -11.14
CA ILE A 10 24.34 75.75 -10.45
C ILE A 10 23.74 75.35 -9.11
N GLU A 11 23.25 76.30 -8.33
CA GLU A 11 22.67 76.01 -7.02
C GLU A 11 21.37 75.23 -7.14
N ARG A 12 20.51 75.60 -8.08
CA ARG A 12 19.29 74.84 -8.41
C ARG A 12 19.59 73.40 -8.80
N LEU A 13 20.57 73.19 -9.68
CA LEU A 13 20.95 71.83 -10.12
C LEU A 13 21.53 71.00 -8.97
N ARG A 14 22.17 71.63 -7.97
CA ARG A 14 22.64 70.93 -6.76
C ARG A 14 21.47 70.49 -5.89
N GLU A 15 20.51 71.37 -5.65
CA GLU A 15 19.30 71.03 -4.90
C GLU A 15 18.49 69.92 -5.57
N GLU A 16 18.32 70.00 -6.90
CA GLU A 16 17.67 68.93 -7.69
C GLU A 16 18.44 67.61 -7.61
N LEU A 17 19.78 67.65 -7.69
CA LEU A 17 20.63 66.47 -7.53
C LEU A 17 20.53 65.86 -6.13
N GLU A 18 20.50 66.69 -5.10
CA GLU A 18 20.36 66.24 -3.71
C GLU A 18 18.99 65.59 -3.47
N SER A 19 17.91 66.21 -3.95
CA SER A 19 16.57 65.62 -3.88
C SER A 19 16.47 64.31 -4.65
N ALA A 20 17.09 64.22 -5.83
CA ALA A 20 17.09 63.01 -6.64
C ALA A 20 17.88 61.88 -5.96
N ASN A 21 18.99 62.19 -5.32
CA ASN A 21 19.76 61.20 -4.56
C ASN A 21 18.98 60.69 -3.35
N LEU A 22 18.28 61.58 -2.63
CA LEU A 22 17.48 61.17 -1.47
C LEU A 22 16.32 60.26 -1.88
N GLU A 23 15.63 60.58 -2.98
CA GLU A 23 14.56 59.71 -3.49
C GLU A 23 15.12 58.38 -4.01
N LYS A 24 16.30 58.38 -4.62
CA LYS A 24 16.96 57.15 -5.06
C LYS A 24 17.28 56.22 -3.88
N GLU A 25 17.81 56.75 -2.78
CA GLU A 25 18.08 55.96 -1.56
C GLU A 25 16.76 55.41 -0.99
N ARG A 26 15.70 56.23 -0.92
CA ARG A 26 14.38 55.80 -0.48
C ARG A 26 13.84 54.63 -1.31
N LEU A 27 13.90 54.74 -2.64
CA LEU A 27 13.46 53.68 -3.55
C LEU A 27 14.34 52.43 -3.47
N HIS A 28 15.63 52.59 -3.15
CA HIS A 28 16.52 51.47 -2.93
C HIS A 28 16.12 50.69 -1.68
N ASP A 29 15.87 51.38 -0.57
CA ASP A 29 15.42 50.77 0.67
C ASP A 29 14.06 50.05 0.49
N GLU A 30 13.10 50.70 -0.17
CA GLU A 30 11.80 50.10 -0.50
C GLU A 30 11.97 48.84 -1.37
N ARG A 31 12.88 48.88 -2.36
CA ARG A 31 13.18 47.71 -3.20
C ARG A 31 13.80 46.58 -2.38
N GLU A 32 14.76 46.88 -1.51
CA GLU A 32 15.39 45.86 -0.65
C GLU A 32 14.37 45.22 0.29
N GLU A 33 13.47 46.00 0.87
CA GLU A 33 12.40 45.49 1.71
C GLU A 33 11.47 44.56 0.93
N MET A 34 11.04 44.96 -0.28
CA MET A 34 10.20 44.12 -1.14
C MET A 34 10.90 42.82 -1.53
N VAL A 35 12.21 42.87 -1.82
CA VAL A 35 12.99 41.66 -2.14
C VAL A 35 13.02 40.71 -0.94
N ASN A 36 13.29 41.22 0.26
CA ASN A 36 13.31 40.40 1.47
C ASN A 36 11.94 39.75 1.74
N GLN A 37 10.85 40.51 1.58
CA GLN A 37 9.49 39.97 1.73
C GLN A 37 9.23 38.83 0.74
N TYR A 38 9.59 39.00 -0.53
CA TYR A 38 9.40 37.94 -1.53
C TYR A 38 10.27 36.71 -1.26
N GLU A 39 11.50 36.88 -0.77
CA GLU A 39 12.37 35.77 -0.39
C GLU A 39 11.76 34.98 0.78
N GLU A 40 11.28 35.67 1.82
CA GLU A 40 10.61 35.05 2.96
C GLU A 40 9.32 34.31 2.56
N GLU A 41 8.48 34.94 1.73
CA GLU A 41 7.26 34.31 1.22
C GLU A 41 7.57 33.09 0.35
N PHE A 42 8.60 33.17 -0.49
CA PHE A 42 9.02 32.07 -1.34
C PHE A 42 9.52 30.89 -0.50
N ASP A 43 10.38 31.14 0.49
CA ASP A 43 10.90 30.10 1.37
C ASP A 43 9.80 29.46 2.21
N LYS A 44 8.88 30.28 2.73
CA LYS A 44 7.71 29.79 3.44
C LYS A 44 6.85 28.90 2.54
N ARG A 45 6.52 29.35 1.33
CA ARG A 45 5.67 28.58 0.40
C ARG A 45 6.35 27.28 -0.05
N LYS A 46 7.66 27.32 -0.26
CA LYS A 46 8.46 26.15 -0.56
C LYS A 46 8.41 25.14 0.59
N GLN A 47 8.55 25.59 1.83
CA GLN A 47 8.47 24.71 3.00
C GLN A 47 7.07 24.09 3.15
N GLU A 48 6.01 24.89 2.99
CA GLU A 48 4.63 24.38 2.99
C GLU A 48 4.43 23.26 1.95
N LEU A 49 4.92 23.45 0.73
CA LEU A 49 4.81 22.43 -0.32
C LEU A 49 5.61 21.16 0.00
N LEU A 50 6.77 21.29 0.64
CA LEU A 50 7.56 20.14 1.08
C LEU A 50 6.82 19.36 2.18
N ASP A 51 6.23 20.07 3.14
CA ASP A 51 5.46 19.46 4.23
C ASP A 51 4.19 18.77 3.69
N GLU A 52 3.45 19.42 2.79
CA GLU A 52 2.30 18.84 2.10
C GLU A 52 2.68 17.57 1.32
N ASN A 53 3.79 17.61 0.58
CA ASN A 53 4.28 16.47 -0.18
C ASN A 53 4.69 15.31 0.75
N GLN A 54 5.36 15.62 1.86
CA GLN A 54 5.77 14.64 2.86
C GLN A 54 4.57 13.93 3.49
N VAL A 55 3.51 14.67 3.83
CA VAL A 55 2.27 14.10 4.35
C VAL A 55 1.61 13.19 3.31
N ALA A 56 1.48 13.65 2.07
CA ALA A 56 0.89 12.86 1.00
C ALA A 56 1.65 11.54 0.74
N LEU A 57 3.00 11.57 0.80
CA LEU A 57 3.82 10.38 0.68
C LEU A 57 3.66 9.43 1.87
N SER A 58 3.55 9.97 3.09
CA SER A 58 3.30 9.17 4.29
C SER A 58 1.96 8.44 4.22
N ASP A 59 0.90 9.14 3.82
CA ASP A 59 -0.45 8.56 3.69
C ASP A 59 -0.50 7.48 2.60
N LEU A 60 0.15 7.75 1.46
CA LEU A 60 0.27 6.77 0.38
C LEU A 60 1.00 5.51 0.85
N LYS A 61 2.12 5.68 1.57
CA LYS A 61 2.88 4.56 2.12
C LYS A 61 2.05 3.74 3.10
N ALA A 62 1.37 4.39 4.04
CA ALA A 62 0.50 3.69 5.00
C ALA A 62 -0.62 2.91 4.29
N SER A 63 -1.21 3.48 3.23
CA SER A 63 -2.21 2.78 2.41
C SER A 63 -1.62 1.55 1.70
N GLN A 64 -0.44 1.68 1.11
CA GLN A 64 0.25 0.56 0.46
C GLN A 64 0.64 -0.54 1.45
N ASP A 65 1.12 -0.19 2.64
CA ASP A 65 1.46 -1.15 3.70
C ASP A 65 0.23 -1.95 4.13
N ASN A 66 -0.93 -1.29 4.26
CA ASN A 66 -2.19 -1.98 4.54
C ASN A 66 -2.61 -2.93 3.41
N GLN A 67 -2.41 -2.54 2.15
CA GLN A 67 -2.68 -3.40 0.99
C GLN A 67 -1.75 -4.62 0.97
N ILE A 68 -0.45 -4.41 1.19
CA ILE A 68 0.54 -5.48 1.27
C ILE A 68 0.17 -6.44 2.39
N GLN A 69 -0.15 -5.93 3.58
CA GLN A 69 -0.55 -6.78 4.70
C GLN A 69 -1.80 -7.61 4.38
N THR A 70 -2.78 -7.00 3.71
CA THR A 70 -4.00 -7.70 3.30
C THR A 70 -3.68 -8.82 2.33
N LEU A 71 -2.87 -8.55 1.30
CA LEU A 71 -2.46 -9.55 0.31
C LEU A 71 -1.60 -10.66 0.93
N SER A 72 -0.67 -10.31 1.83
CA SER A 72 0.12 -11.29 2.59
C SER A 72 -0.77 -12.22 3.40
N ASN A 73 -1.74 -11.67 4.14
CA ASN A 73 -2.70 -12.49 4.91
C ASN A 73 -3.53 -13.41 4.00
N GLN A 74 -3.96 -12.93 2.82
CA GLN A 74 -4.68 -13.75 1.85
C GLN A 74 -3.81 -14.87 1.29
N LEU A 75 -2.54 -14.58 0.97
CA LEU A 75 -1.60 -15.60 0.52
C LEU A 75 -1.35 -16.66 1.60
N ASP A 76 -1.15 -16.26 2.85
CA ASP A 76 -0.96 -17.20 3.96
C ASP A 76 -2.17 -18.11 4.16
N GLN A 77 -3.39 -17.54 4.10
CA GLN A 77 -4.61 -18.34 4.15
C GLN A 77 -4.68 -19.35 3.00
N MET A 78 -4.35 -18.91 1.78
CA MET A 78 -4.32 -19.79 0.61
C MET A 78 -3.27 -20.89 0.73
N TYR A 79 -2.08 -20.59 1.25
CA TYR A 79 -1.02 -21.58 1.45
C TYR A 79 -1.44 -22.63 2.49
N ARG A 80 -2.04 -22.22 3.60
CA ARG A 80 -2.58 -23.15 4.60
C ARG A 80 -3.69 -24.02 4.02
N ALA A 81 -4.61 -23.43 3.28
CA ALA A 81 -5.70 -24.15 2.64
C ALA A 81 -5.19 -25.15 1.58
N PHE A 82 -4.11 -24.81 0.87
CA PHE A 82 -3.42 -25.73 -0.04
C PHE A 82 -2.76 -26.91 0.71
N GLN A 83 -2.43 -26.75 1.98
CA GLN A 83 -1.95 -27.83 2.84
C GLN A 83 -3.08 -28.58 3.55
N GLY A 84 -4.35 -28.31 3.18
CA GLY A 84 -5.52 -28.94 3.77
C GLY A 84 -6.00 -28.31 5.09
N ASP A 85 -5.39 -27.22 5.52
CA ASP A 85 -5.78 -26.47 6.71
C ASP A 85 -6.72 -25.31 6.32
N ALA A 86 -8.01 -25.46 6.67
CA ALA A 86 -9.05 -24.48 6.39
C ALA A 86 -8.98 -23.21 7.27
N CYS A 87 -7.84 -22.91 7.87
CA CYS A 87 -7.61 -21.70 8.67
C CYS A 87 -8.63 -21.56 9.81
N GLY A 88 -8.84 -22.65 10.54
CA GLY A 88 -9.75 -22.72 11.68
C GLY A 88 -11.25 -22.78 11.33
N TRP A 89 -11.63 -22.70 10.05
CA TRP A 89 -13.03 -22.88 9.64
C TRP A 89 -13.47 -24.34 9.77
N SER A 90 -14.65 -24.55 10.34
CA SER A 90 -15.27 -25.87 10.48
C SER A 90 -16.78 -25.80 10.33
N GLU A 91 -17.38 -26.90 9.89
CA GLU A 91 -18.83 -27.06 9.77
C GLU A 91 -19.43 -27.54 11.10
N LYS A 92 -20.51 -26.89 11.56
CA LYS A 92 -21.24 -27.24 12.76
C LYS A 92 -22.74 -27.24 12.52
N THR A 93 -23.37 -28.40 12.62
CA THR A 93 -24.82 -28.54 12.54
C THR A 93 -25.46 -28.38 13.92
N ASP A 94 -26.40 -27.44 14.07
CA ASP A 94 -27.21 -27.32 15.27
C ASP A 94 -28.27 -28.45 15.30
N ARG A 95 -28.17 -29.35 16.28
CA ARG A 95 -29.09 -30.49 16.46
C ARG A 95 -30.54 -30.08 16.70
N ARG A 96 -30.79 -28.89 17.22
CA ARG A 96 -32.15 -28.43 17.56
C ARG A 96 -32.89 -27.88 16.34
N THR A 97 -32.17 -27.19 15.46
CA THR A 97 -32.75 -26.52 14.29
C THR A 97 -32.43 -27.24 12.98
N ASN A 98 -31.54 -28.24 13.03
CA ASN A 98 -30.97 -28.95 11.89
C ASN A 98 -30.34 -28.03 10.83
N LYS A 99 -29.87 -26.86 11.25
CA LYS A 99 -29.21 -25.87 10.39
C LYS A 99 -27.71 -26.00 10.51
N THR A 100 -27.03 -25.99 9.37
CA THR A 100 -25.58 -25.90 9.30
C THR A 100 -25.13 -24.46 9.51
N GLN A 101 -24.11 -24.27 10.33
CA GLN A 101 -23.40 -23.03 10.53
C GLN A 101 -21.90 -23.31 10.40
N TYR A 102 -21.16 -22.36 9.83
CA TYR A 102 -19.71 -22.43 9.71
C TYR A 102 -19.10 -21.53 10.77
N VAL A 103 -18.11 -22.05 11.50
CA VAL A 103 -17.47 -21.33 12.59
C VAL A 103 -15.96 -21.34 12.40
N ASN A 104 -15.33 -20.18 12.57
CA ASN A 104 -13.88 -20.07 12.60
C ASN A 104 -13.41 -20.09 14.06
N ALA A 105 -12.65 -21.11 14.44
CA ALA A 105 -12.15 -21.25 15.80
C ALA A 105 -11.00 -20.28 16.14
N GLU A 106 -10.28 -19.77 15.15
CA GLU A 106 -9.16 -18.83 15.32
C GLU A 106 -9.65 -17.40 15.48
N THR A 107 -10.62 -16.97 14.66
CA THR A 107 -11.16 -15.59 14.68
C THR A 107 -12.42 -15.44 15.52
N GLY A 108 -13.10 -16.55 15.84
CA GLY A 108 -14.40 -16.54 16.51
C GLY A 108 -15.57 -16.15 15.60
N GLU A 109 -15.33 -16.00 14.29
CA GLU A 109 -16.35 -15.64 13.32
C GLU A 109 -17.33 -16.78 13.05
N THR A 110 -18.56 -16.44 12.68
CA THR A 110 -19.59 -17.40 12.27
C THR A 110 -20.23 -16.98 10.96
N SER A 111 -20.42 -17.91 10.04
CA SER A 111 -21.07 -17.70 8.75
C SER A 111 -22.20 -18.69 8.53
N LYS A 112 -23.26 -18.24 7.84
CA LYS A 112 -24.34 -19.11 7.36
C LYS A 112 -23.98 -19.78 6.03
N GLU A 113 -23.12 -19.15 5.24
CA GLU A 113 -22.65 -19.63 3.95
C GLU A 113 -21.26 -20.25 4.11
N LYS A 114 -20.97 -21.28 3.30
CA LYS A 114 -19.69 -21.99 3.36
C LYS A 114 -18.55 -21.04 2.95
N PRO A 115 -17.54 -20.83 3.81
CA PRO A 115 -16.38 -20.01 3.46
C PRO A 115 -15.63 -20.62 2.28
N GLN A 116 -15.22 -19.79 1.31
CA GLN A 116 -14.48 -20.23 0.13
C GLN A 116 -13.18 -20.96 0.50
N ILE A 117 -12.50 -20.52 1.56
CA ILE A 117 -11.25 -21.14 2.03
C ILE A 117 -11.46 -22.57 2.53
N LEU A 118 -12.61 -22.84 3.17
CA LEU A 118 -13.00 -24.17 3.63
C LEU A 118 -13.32 -25.07 2.44
N GLU A 119 -14.10 -24.58 1.47
CA GLU A 119 -14.38 -25.31 0.24
C GLU A 119 -13.09 -25.65 -0.53
N PHE A 120 -12.16 -24.71 -0.62
CA PHE A 120 -10.88 -24.92 -1.28
C PHE A 120 -10.04 -25.99 -0.58
N ALA A 121 -9.86 -25.89 0.75
CA ALA A 121 -9.08 -26.86 1.51
C ALA A 121 -9.65 -28.28 1.40
N GLU A 122 -10.97 -28.44 1.50
CA GLU A 122 -11.63 -29.73 1.29
C GLU A 122 -11.38 -30.28 -0.11
N LYS A 123 -11.44 -29.42 -1.13
CA LYS A 123 -11.22 -29.84 -2.51
C LYS A 123 -9.78 -30.29 -2.74
N VAL A 124 -8.79 -29.60 -2.17
CA VAL A 124 -7.38 -29.98 -2.24
C VAL A 124 -7.15 -31.34 -1.57
N MET A 125 -7.65 -31.52 -0.34
CA MET A 125 -7.58 -32.80 0.37
C MET A 125 -8.24 -33.94 -0.41
N SER A 126 -9.36 -33.66 -1.08
CA SER A 126 -10.06 -34.66 -1.91
C SER A 126 -9.26 -35.10 -3.15
N LEU A 127 -8.36 -34.26 -3.67
CA LEU A 127 -7.51 -34.59 -4.81
C LEU A 127 -6.34 -35.46 -4.36
N ASP A 128 -5.68 -35.10 -3.26
CA ASP A 128 -4.58 -35.90 -2.69
C ASP A 128 -5.02 -37.31 -2.31
N GLN A 129 -6.22 -37.44 -1.72
CA GLN A 129 -6.80 -38.74 -1.40
C GLN A 129 -7.03 -39.59 -2.66
N LYS A 130 -7.57 -38.99 -3.73
CA LYS A 130 -7.86 -39.70 -4.99
C LYS A 130 -6.60 -40.18 -5.70
N ASP A 131 -5.51 -39.42 -5.64
CA ASP A 131 -4.24 -39.84 -6.26
C ASP A 131 -3.53 -40.89 -5.42
N GLY A 132 -3.63 -40.83 -4.09
CA GLY A 132 -3.22 -41.91 -3.19
C GLY A 132 -3.98 -43.22 -3.46
N ASP A 133 -5.30 -43.16 -3.59
CA ASP A 133 -6.17 -44.31 -3.83
C ASP A 133 -5.88 -44.97 -5.20
N LYS A 134 -5.68 -44.17 -6.26
CA LYS A 134 -5.27 -44.70 -7.58
C LYS A 134 -3.94 -45.44 -7.51
N ASN A 135 -2.97 -44.90 -6.78
CA ASN A 135 -1.64 -45.50 -6.68
C ASN A 135 -1.68 -46.80 -5.86
N ALA A 136 -2.45 -46.82 -4.77
CA ALA A 136 -2.73 -48.02 -4.00
C ALA A 136 -3.46 -49.10 -4.81
N LEU A 137 -4.46 -48.71 -5.61
CA LEU A 137 -5.20 -49.60 -6.50
C LEU A 137 -4.30 -50.21 -7.57
N HIS A 138 -3.41 -49.41 -8.18
CA HIS A 138 -2.45 -49.88 -9.18
C HIS A 138 -1.43 -50.87 -8.59
N LYS A 139 -0.94 -50.61 -7.37
CA LYS A 139 -0.05 -51.54 -6.65
C LYS A 139 -0.76 -52.85 -6.29
N ALA A 140 -2.01 -52.77 -5.84
CA ALA A 140 -2.82 -53.95 -5.50
C ALA A 140 -3.12 -54.83 -6.72
N THR A 141 -3.46 -54.22 -7.86
CA THR A 141 -3.70 -54.94 -9.12
C THR A 141 -2.44 -55.60 -9.65
N ASN A 142 -1.30 -54.91 -9.63
CA ASN A 142 -0.02 -55.52 -10.02
C ASN A 142 0.34 -56.71 -9.12
N LYS A 143 0.17 -56.58 -7.79
CA LYS A 143 0.42 -57.66 -6.83
C LYS A 143 -0.51 -58.86 -7.03
N ALA A 144 -1.80 -58.62 -7.33
CA ALA A 144 -2.77 -59.68 -7.62
C ALA A 144 -2.39 -60.44 -8.89
N ARG A 145 -2.05 -59.72 -9.96
CA ARG A 145 -1.59 -60.31 -11.22
C ARG A 145 -0.34 -61.17 -11.03
N GLU A 146 0.62 -60.72 -10.23
CA GLU A 146 1.80 -61.53 -9.91
C GLU A 146 1.48 -62.77 -9.06
N ALA A 147 0.49 -62.70 -8.18
CA ALA A 147 0.06 -63.86 -7.38
C ALA A 147 -0.67 -64.89 -8.25
N GLU A 148 -1.51 -64.45 -9.19
CA GLU A 148 -2.18 -65.33 -10.16
C GLU A 148 -1.16 -66.03 -11.07
N VAL A 149 -0.16 -65.29 -11.59
CA VAL A 149 0.93 -65.87 -12.39
C VAL A 149 1.75 -66.88 -11.56
N ARG A 150 2.03 -66.58 -10.28
CA ARG A 150 2.74 -67.52 -9.38
C ARG A 150 1.92 -68.77 -9.07
N ASN A 151 0.61 -68.67 -8.85
CA ASN A 151 -0.26 -69.83 -8.60
C ASN A 151 -0.44 -70.71 -9.85
N ALA A 152 -0.41 -70.13 -11.05
CA ALA A 152 -0.47 -70.88 -12.30
C ALA A 152 0.83 -71.64 -12.64
N LEU A 153 1.92 -71.39 -11.90
CA LEU A 153 3.25 -71.98 -12.11
C LEU A 153 3.63 -73.05 -11.06
N ILE A 154 2.73 -73.39 -10.13
CA ILE A 154 2.92 -74.50 -9.19
C ILE A 154 2.00 -75.65 -9.64
N PRO A 155 2.55 -76.74 -10.23
CA PRO A 155 1.80 -77.92 -10.65
C PRO A 155 1.34 -78.79 -9.47
#